data_AF-A0A6J1DJU0-F1
#
_entry.id   AF-A0A6J1DJU0-F1
#
_cell.length_a   1.000
_cell.length_b   1.000
_cell.length_c   1.000
_cell.angle_alpha   90.00
_cell.angle_beta   90.00
_cell.angle_gamma   90.00
#
_symmetry.space_group_name_H-M   'P 1'
#
loop_
_entity.id
_entity.type
_entity.pdbx_description
1 polymer ?
#
loop_
_entity_poly.entity_id
_entity_poly.type
_entity_poly.pdbx_seq_one_letter_code
_entity_poly.pdbx_strand_id
1 'polypeptide(L)' 'MVFSTDETTKKAVVCAGVPLNGSQGKQLEVSEWLTKALQPLKGRCGKGKGGLASGQGTDASQIKEAMDLATSFASLKLSK' A
#
# COMPACT_ATOMS: atom_id res chain seq x y z
N MET A 1 3.79 -2.73 5.14
CA MET A 1 2.61 -3.01 4.28
C MET A 1 2.55 -4.50 4.07
N VAL A 2 1.35 -5.08 4.03
CA VAL A 2 1.11 -6.51 3.85
C VAL A 2 0.08 -6.69 2.74
N PHE A 3 0.34 -7.66 1.87
CA PHE A 3 -0.52 -8.05 0.76
C PHE A 3 -1.08 -9.45 1.01
N SER A 4 -2.36 -9.64 0.75
CA SER A 4 -3.04 -10.94 0.80
C SER A 4 -3.83 -11.13 -0.48
N THR A 5 -3.70 -12.28 -1.12
CA THR A 5 -4.41 -12.61 -2.36
C THR A 5 -5.40 -13.74 -2.15
N ASP A 6 -6.55 -13.64 -2.79
CA ASP A 6 -7.52 -14.73 -2.91
C ASP A 6 -7.43 -15.30 -4.32
N GLU A 7 -6.98 -16.55 -4.44
CA GLU A 7 -6.81 -17.23 -5.72
C GLU A 7 -8.13 -17.56 -6.41
N THR A 8 -9.23 -17.66 -5.66
CA THR A 8 -10.57 -17.98 -6.18
C THR A 8 -11.18 -16.75 -6.84
N THR A 9 -11.20 -15.62 -6.14
CA THR A 9 -11.80 -14.38 -6.66
C THR A 9 -10.81 -13.48 -7.41
N LYS A 10 -9.52 -13.86 -7.46
CA LYS A 10 -8.41 -13.07 -8.01
C LYS A 10 -8.30 -11.66 -7.41
N LYS A 11 -8.78 -11.49 -6.17
CA LYS A 11 -8.71 -10.23 -5.43
C LYS A 11 -7.43 -10.16 -4.61
N ALA A 12 -7.00 -8.94 -4.33
CA ALA A 12 -5.92 -8.65 -3.41
C ALA A 12 -6.40 -7.65 -2.36
N VAL A 13 -6.11 -7.91 -1.10
CA VAL A 13 -6.30 -6.98 0.02
C VAL A 13 -4.92 -6.49 0.46
N VAL A 14 -4.80 -5.19 0.67
CA VAL A 14 -3.55 -4.55 1.07
C VAL A 14 -3.79 -3.72 2.32
N CYS A 15 -2.98 -3.95 3.34
CA CYS A 15 -2.99 -3.21 4.59
C CYS A 15 -1.63 -2.53 4.80
N ALA A 16 -1.66 -1.24 5.09
CA ALA A 16 -0.49 -0.41 5.29
C ALA A 16 -0.53 0.25 6.67
N GLY A 17 0.65 0.37 7.28
CA GLY A 17 0.85 1.04 8.55
C GLY A 17 2.16 1.81 8.53
N VAL A 18 2.12 3.05 8.98
CA VAL A 18 3.28 3.92 9.19
C VAL A 18 3.22 4.43 10.63
N PRO A 19 4.32 4.34 11.40
CA PRO A 19 4.38 4.90 12.75
C PRO A 19 4.04 6.39 12.74
N LEU A 20 3.05 6.80 13.54
CA LEU A 20 2.68 8.21 13.69
C LEU A 20 3.77 9.05 14.37
N ASN A 21 4.54 8.39 15.24
CA ASN A 21 5.59 9.02 16.01
C ASN A 21 6.94 8.77 15.33
N GLY A 22 7.69 9.85 15.06
CA GLY A 22 9.01 9.79 14.42
C GLY A 22 9.09 10.54 13.08
N SER A 23 10.28 10.59 12.48
CA SER A 23 10.51 11.21 11.17
C SER A 23 9.77 10.49 10.04
N GLN A 24 9.61 9.17 10.15
CA GLN A 24 8.98 8.33 9.13
C GLN A 24 7.52 8.70 8.86
N GLY A 25 6.72 8.95 9.89
CA GLY A 25 5.31 9.37 9.75
C GLY A 25 5.13 10.76 9.12
N LYS A 26 6.18 11.60 9.13
CA LYS A 26 6.18 12.90 8.44
C LYS A 26 6.61 12.78 6.97
N GLN A 27 7.41 11.75 6.65
CA GLN A 27 8.01 11.57 5.33
C GLN A 27 7.16 10.66 4.43
N LEU A 28 6.51 9.64 4.99
CA LEU A 28 5.71 8.65 4.26
C LEU A 28 4.25 8.70 4.71
N GLU A 29 3.38 9.29 3.90
CA GLU A 29 1.94 9.27 4.16
C GLU A 29 1.34 7.91 3.76
N VAL A 30 0.62 7.28 4.69
CA VAL A 30 0.15 5.90 4.56
C VAL A 30 -0.87 5.72 3.43
N SER A 31 -1.74 6.71 3.20
CA SER A 31 -2.78 6.65 2.16
C SER A 31 -2.19 6.85 0.77
N GLU A 32 -1.22 7.74 0.60
CA GLU A 32 -0.46 7.98 -0.64
C GLU A 32 0.33 6.73 -1.01
N TRP A 33 1.02 6.15 -0.03
CA TRP A 33 1.76 4.90 -0.21
C TRP A 33 0.86 3.74 -0.63
N LEU A 34 -0.27 3.56 0.07
CA LEU A 34 -1.24 2.52 -0.25
C LEU A 34 -1.91 2.75 -1.62
N THR A 35 -2.23 4.00 -1.95
CA THR A 35 -2.82 4.34 -3.26
C THR A 35 -1.89 3.94 -4.40
N LYS A 36 -0.58 4.21 -4.26
CA LYS A 36 0.44 3.79 -5.24
C LYS A 36 0.52 2.27 -5.38
N ALA A 37 0.55 1.55 -4.26
CA ALA A 37 0.58 0.09 -4.27
C ALA A 37 -0.66 -0.54 -4.92
N LEU A 38 -1.83 0.10 -4.81
CA LEU A 38 -3.09 -0.42 -5.37
C LEU A 38 -3.28 -0.13 -6.86
N GLN A 39 -2.47 0.73 -7.49
CA GLN A 39 -2.63 1.09 -8.91
C GLN A 39 -2.57 -0.14 -9.84
N PRO A 40 -1.58 -1.04 -9.75
CA PRO A 40 -1.53 -2.22 -10.62
C PRO A 40 -2.69 -3.21 -10.35
N LEU A 41 -3.19 -3.22 -9.11
CA LEU A 41 -4.24 -4.13 -8.66
C LEU A 41 -5.66 -3.66 -9.07
N LYS A 42 -5.77 -2.55 -9.81
CA LYS A 42 -7.04 -1.85 -10.12
C LYS A 42 -7.83 -1.54 -8.84
N GLY A 43 -7.10 -1.29 -7.75
CA GLY A 43 -7.67 -1.17 -6.42
C GLY A 43 -7.93 0.26 -5.99
N ARG A 44 -8.68 0.39 -4.90
CA ARG A 44 -8.93 1.67 -4.21
C ARG A 44 -8.78 1.47 -2.71
N CYS A 45 -8.35 2.51 -2.02
CA CYS A 45 -8.36 2.56 -0.57
C CYS A 45 -9.30 3.66 -0.08
N GLY A 46 -9.89 3.44 1.10
CA GLY A 46 -10.57 4.51 1.83
C GLY A 46 -9.56 5.49 2.43
N LYS A 47 -10.05 6.53 3.11
CA LYS A 47 -9.19 7.40 3.92
C LYS A 47 -8.60 6.58 5.08
N GLY A 48 -7.27 6.54 5.16
CA GLY A 48 -6.57 5.99 6.32
C GLY A 48 -6.81 6.83 7.59
N LYS A 49 -6.71 6.21 8.76
CA LYS A 49 -6.80 6.87 10.06
C LYS A 49 -5.72 6.33 11.00
N GLY A 50 -5.07 7.21 11.75
CA GLY A 50 -4.12 6.82 12.78
C GLY A 50 -2.86 6.13 12.25
N GLY A 51 -2.39 6.51 11.06
CA GLY A 51 -1.20 5.89 10.45
C GLY A 51 -1.49 4.52 9.84
N LEU A 52 -2.76 4.11 9.75
CA LEU A 52 -3.19 2.87 9.15
C LEU A 52 -4.12 3.14 7.96
N ALA A 53 -3.96 2.37 6.90
CA ALA A 53 -4.85 2.38 5.75
C ALA A 53 -4.99 0.97 5.17
N SER A 54 -6.15 0.68 4.58
CA SER A 54 -6.38 -0.58 3.87
C SER A 54 -7.18 -0.35 2.60
N GLY A 55 -7.01 -1.25 1.64
CA GLY A 55 -7.73 -1.21 0.38
C GLY A 55 -7.72 -2.57 -0.30
N GLN A 56 -8.46 -2.66 -1.39
CA GLN A 56 -8.61 -3.90 -2.15
C GLN A 56 -8.50 -3.63 -3.64
N GLY A 57 -7.98 -4.60 -4.37
CA GLY A 57 -7.91 -4.64 -5.83
C GLY A 57 -8.51 -5.94 -6.38
N THR A 58 -8.87 -5.91 -7.66
CA THR A 58 -9.51 -7.02 -8.37
C THR A 58 -8.55 -7.74 -9.32
N ASP A 59 -7.28 -7.33 -9.37
CA ASP A 59 -6.27 -7.89 -10.26
C ASP A 59 -5.05 -8.41 -9.50
N ALA A 60 -5.21 -9.53 -8.78
CA ALA A 60 -4.13 -10.15 -8.02
C ALA A 60 -2.97 -10.66 -8.89
N SER A 61 -3.12 -10.73 -10.22
CA SER A 61 -2.03 -11.11 -11.13
C SER A 61 -0.87 -10.11 -11.10
N GLN A 62 -1.15 -8.85 -10.74
CA GLN A 62 -0.18 -7.75 -10.68
C GLN A 62 0.43 -7.55 -9.29
N ILE A 63 0.36 -8.55 -8.40
CA ILE A 63 0.84 -8.44 -7.01
C ILE A 63 2.32 -8.09 -6.92
N LYS A 64 3.14 -8.62 -7.83
CA LYS A 64 4.59 -8.36 -7.86
C LYS A 64 4.87 -6.90 -8.19
N GLU A 65 4.24 -6.36 -9.23
CA GLU A 65 4.37 -4.95 -9.61
C GLU A 65 3.91 -4.03 -8.47
N ALA A 66 2.81 -4.37 -7.80
CA ALA A 66 2.31 -3.64 -6.64
C ALA A 66 3.33 -3.60 -5.48
N MET A 67 3.99 -4.71 -5.19
CA MET A 67 5.05 -4.78 -4.17
C MET A 67 6.30 -3.99 -4.56
N ASP A 68 6.72 -4.07 -5.83
CA ASP A 68 7.88 -3.35 -6.35
C ASP A 68 7.65 -1.82 -6.29
N LEU A 69 6.45 -1.35 -6.69
CA LEU A 69 6.06 0.05 -6.57
C LEU A 69 5.98 0.52 -5.12
N ALA A 70 5.39 -0.28 -4.22
CA ALA A 70 5.32 0.04 -2.81
C ALA A 70 6.72 0.21 -2.20
N THR A 71 7.65 -0.68 -2.55
CA THR A 71 9.04 -0.66 -2.06
C THR A 71 9.80 0.56 -2.60
N SER A 72 9.70 0.83 -3.90
CA SER A 72 10.34 1.98 -4.55
C SER A 72 9.84 3.29 -3.96
N PHE A 73 8.52 3.44 -3.80
CA PHE A 73 7.92 4.65 -3.24
C PHE A 73 8.35 4.90 -1.80
N ALA A 74 8.33 3.87 -0.96
CA ALA A 74 8.77 3.99 0.44
C ALA A 74 10.26 4.36 0.52
N SER A 75 11.11 3.73 -0.31
CA SER A 75 12.55 4.02 -0.36
C SER A 75 12.82 5.48 -0.73
N LEU A 76 12.12 6.03 -1.73
CA LEU A 76 12.22 7.43 -2.16
C LEU A 76 11.82 8.43 -1.07
N LYS A 77 10.78 8.10 -0.29
CA LYS A 77 10.28 9.00 0.76
C LYS A 77 11.13 8.94 2.03
N LEU A 78 11.68 7.76 2.35
CA LEU A 78 12.43 7.50 3.59
C LEU A 78 13.95 7.70 3.45
N SER A 79 14.49 7.91 2.24
CA SER A 79 15.93 8.13 2.00
C SER A 79 16.41 9.55 2.35
N LYS A 80 15.76 10.23 3.29
CA LYS A 80 16.10 11.58 3.75
C LYS A 80 16.35 11.62 5.26
#